data_AF-A0A945FI54-F1
#
_entry.id   AF-A0A945FI54-F1
#
_cell.length_a   1.000
_cell.length_b   1.000
_cell.length_c   1.000
_cell.angle_alpha   90.00
_cell.angle_beta   90.00
_cell.angle_gamma   90.00
#
_symmetry.space_group_name_H-M   'P 1'
#
loop_
_entity.id
_entity.type
_entity.pdbx_description
1 polymer ?
#
loop_
_entity_poly.entity_id
_entity_poly.type
_entity_poly.pdbx_seq_one_letter_code
_entity_poly.pdbx_strand_id
1 'polypeptide(L)'
;MADTVHKVTAFITRDLKDHREILAFQHPTAGIQLPAGTVELSEDIEVAVIREAQEETGIQTFHLQSHLGGIENELNDGECIITKTIQARLEPNEKSMPYERAFGRGATIQFHESTQGWSHVSYNEYNQVPNPQSISWRIDGWVPNEAISHAKPRHFYHLTTPEETPEHWSLKADGHIYAPFWTPLSPKPSLTPPQNGWLEIVYAQLIQ
;
A
#
# COMPACT_ATOMS: atom_id res chain seq x y z
N MET A 1 3.25 -2.98 23.90
CA MET A 1 2.07 -2.72 23.06
C MET A 1 2.52 -3.03 21.65
N ALA A 2 1.80 -3.90 20.93
CA ALA A 2 2.23 -4.31 19.59
C ALA A 2 2.23 -3.08 18.66
N ASP A 3 3.33 -2.87 17.92
CA ASP A 3 3.49 -1.69 17.09
C ASP A 3 2.45 -1.69 15.96
N THR A 4 1.67 -0.62 15.83
CA THR A 4 0.74 -0.44 14.72
C THR A 4 1.52 -0.13 13.44
N VAL A 5 1.15 -0.76 12.33
CA VAL A 5 1.71 -0.41 11.02
C VAL A 5 0.67 0.36 10.23
N HIS A 6 0.86 1.67 10.18
CA HIS A 6 -0.05 2.57 9.46
C HIS A 6 0.17 2.47 7.95
N LYS A 7 -0.93 2.55 7.21
CA LYS A 7 -0.97 2.69 5.76
C LYS A 7 -1.60 4.03 5.38
N VAL A 8 -1.28 4.52 4.20
CA VAL A 8 -1.84 5.75 3.65
C VAL A 8 -2.28 5.54 2.21
N THR A 9 -3.31 6.27 1.79
CA THR A 9 -3.73 6.39 0.40
C THR A 9 -3.98 7.86 0.07
N ALA A 10 -3.40 8.32 -1.04
CA ALA A 10 -3.57 9.66 -1.56
C ALA A 10 -4.68 9.70 -2.61
N PHE A 11 -5.72 10.49 -2.35
CA PHE A 11 -6.71 10.88 -3.34
C PHE A 11 -6.30 12.24 -3.89
N ILE A 12 -5.60 12.24 -5.03
CA ILE A 12 -5.07 13.46 -5.63
C ILE A 12 -6.07 13.94 -6.69
N THR A 13 -6.64 15.12 -6.54
CA THR A 13 -7.60 15.66 -7.50
C THR A 13 -7.11 16.94 -8.16
N ARG A 14 -7.68 17.23 -9.34
CA ARG A 14 -7.61 18.56 -9.96
C ARG A 14 -8.99 18.97 -10.47
N ASP A 15 -9.29 20.25 -10.33
CA ASP A 15 -10.52 20.86 -10.85
C ASP A 15 -10.28 21.38 -12.26
N LEU A 16 -11.12 20.94 -13.21
CA LEU A 16 -11.24 21.52 -14.53
C LEU A 16 -12.56 22.31 -14.62
N LYS A 17 -12.75 23.04 -15.71
CA LYS A 17 -13.92 23.93 -15.86
C LYS A 17 -15.26 23.20 -15.71
N ASP A 18 -15.37 21.98 -16.21
CA ASP A 18 -16.63 21.26 -16.35
C ASP A 18 -16.70 19.97 -15.51
N HIS A 19 -15.56 19.51 -14.98
CA HIS A 19 -15.47 18.27 -14.22
C HIS A 19 -14.24 18.25 -13.30
N ARG A 20 -14.24 17.33 -12.34
CA ARG A 20 -13.09 17.02 -11.49
C ARG A 20 -12.47 15.70 -11.92
N GLU A 21 -11.16 15.62 -11.82
CA GLU A 21 -10.39 14.42 -12.12
C GLU A 21 -9.60 13.95 -10.91
N ILE A 22 -9.23 12.67 -10.93
CA ILE A 22 -8.36 12.02 -9.96
C ILE A 22 -7.14 11.47 -10.68
N LEU A 23 -5.99 11.55 -10.02
CA LEU A 23 -4.76 10.95 -10.49
C LEU A 23 -4.71 9.47 -10.11
N ALA A 24 -4.59 8.62 -11.11
CA ALA A 24 -4.34 7.19 -10.96
C ALA A 24 -3.07 6.82 -11.72
N PHE A 25 -2.59 5.59 -11.55
CA PHE A 25 -1.52 5.05 -12.37
C PHE A 25 -1.82 3.61 -12.79
N GLN A 26 -1.32 3.24 -13.96
CA GLN A 26 -1.36 1.87 -14.44
C GLN A 26 -0.07 1.16 -14.02
N HIS A 27 -0.21 0.12 -13.19
CA HIS A 27 0.87 -0.81 -12.88
C HIS A 27 0.96 -1.89 -13.98
N PRO A 28 2.17 -2.26 -14.45
CA PRO A 28 2.34 -3.26 -15.52
C PRO A 28 1.66 -4.61 -15.24
N THR A 29 1.62 -5.00 -13.97
CA THR A 29 1.13 -6.32 -13.52
C THR A 29 0.02 -6.27 -12.48
N ALA A 30 -0.48 -5.09 -12.09
CA ALA A 30 -1.45 -4.94 -11.00
C ALA A 30 -2.67 -4.04 -11.33
N GLY A 31 -2.78 -3.58 -12.58
CA GLY A 31 -3.95 -2.81 -13.03
C GLY A 31 -3.88 -1.32 -12.63
N ILE A 32 -5.04 -0.67 -12.55
CA ILE A 32 -5.15 0.77 -12.25
C ILE A 32 -5.28 1.00 -10.75
N GLN A 33 -4.43 1.87 -10.21
CA GLN A 33 -4.26 2.09 -8.77
C GLN A 33 -4.14 3.59 -8.46
N LEU A 34 -4.41 3.94 -7.21
CA LEU A 34 -4.15 5.23 -6.57
C LEU A 34 -2.85 5.14 -5.77
N PRO A 35 -2.15 6.26 -5.57
CA PRO A 35 -0.94 6.25 -4.77
C PRO A 35 -1.20 5.85 -3.31
N ALA A 36 -0.44 4.88 -2.82
CA ALA A 36 -0.67 4.28 -1.51
C ALA A 36 0.54 3.48 -1.02
N GLY A 37 0.84 3.59 0.28
CA GLY A 37 1.91 2.79 0.85
C GLY A 37 1.96 2.77 2.37
N THR A 38 3.16 2.58 2.90
CA THR A 38 3.40 2.28 4.32
C THR A 38 4.01 3.48 5.01
N VAL A 39 3.51 3.82 6.19
CA VAL A 39 4.16 4.82 7.04
C VAL A 39 5.41 4.20 7.66
N GLU A 40 6.56 4.82 7.38
CA GLU A 40 7.84 4.37 7.89
C GLU A 40 8.00 4.63 9.39
N LEU A 41 8.99 3.97 10.00
CA LEU A 41 9.24 4.14 11.43
C LEU A 41 9.61 5.59 11.76
N SER A 42 8.89 6.19 12.70
CA SER A 42 9.04 7.60 13.10
C SER A 42 8.72 8.61 11.99
N GLU A 43 8.01 8.19 10.94
CA GLU A 43 7.48 9.07 9.90
C GLU A 43 6.08 9.57 10.30
N ASP A 44 5.83 10.87 10.11
CA ASP A 44 4.49 11.43 10.27
C ASP A 44 3.58 10.94 9.15
N ILE A 45 2.30 10.67 9.44
CA ILE A 45 1.36 10.08 8.48
C ILE A 45 1.19 10.99 7.25
N GLU A 46 1.11 12.30 7.48
CA GLU A 46 1.00 13.33 6.44
C GLU A 46 2.25 13.41 5.55
N VAL A 47 3.43 13.17 6.14
CA VAL A 47 4.69 13.11 5.38
C VAL A 47 4.72 11.86 4.52
N ALA A 48 4.28 10.71 5.07
CA ALA A 48 4.20 9.45 4.35
C ALA A 48 3.30 9.56 3.12
N VAL A 49 2.10 10.14 3.25
CA VAL A 49 1.16 10.22 2.11
C VAL A 49 1.68 11.11 0.98
N ILE A 50 2.44 12.17 1.32
CA ILE A 50 3.10 13.01 0.33
C ILE A 50 4.25 12.26 -0.33
N ARG A 51 5.09 11.56 0.44
CA ARG A 51 6.19 10.75 -0.10
C ARG A 51 5.68 9.69 -1.07
N GLU A 52 4.70 8.89 -0.68
CA GLU A 52 4.11 7.84 -1.54
C GLU A 52 3.51 8.45 -2.83
N ALA A 53 2.82 9.59 -2.72
CA ALA A 53 2.33 10.31 -3.88
C ALA A 53 3.47 10.77 -4.80
N GLN A 54 4.58 11.27 -4.26
CA GLN A 54 5.75 11.68 -5.04
C GLN A 54 6.44 10.48 -5.72
N GLU A 55 6.60 9.38 -5.01
CA GLU A 55 7.28 8.17 -5.49
C GLU A 55 6.53 7.49 -6.66
N GLU A 56 5.19 7.42 -6.58
CA GLU A 56 4.38 6.71 -7.57
C GLU A 56 3.88 7.60 -8.72
N THR A 57 3.92 8.92 -8.55
CA THR A 57 3.48 9.87 -9.60
C THR A 57 4.62 10.70 -10.18
N GLY A 58 5.73 10.88 -9.48
CA GLY A 58 6.85 11.72 -9.92
C GLY A 58 6.60 13.23 -9.78
N ILE A 59 5.39 13.65 -9.37
CA ILE A 59 5.08 15.05 -9.04
C ILE A 59 5.79 15.41 -7.74
N GLN A 60 6.41 16.58 -7.68
CA GLN A 60 7.27 16.94 -6.54
C GLN A 60 6.51 17.69 -5.43
N THR A 61 5.44 18.39 -5.78
CA THR A 61 4.74 19.32 -4.89
C THR A 61 3.27 18.93 -4.76
N PHE A 62 2.85 18.72 -3.51
CA PHE A 62 1.47 18.48 -3.14
C PHE A 62 1.02 19.41 -2.03
N HIS A 63 -0.27 19.75 -2.04
CA HIS A 63 -0.95 20.42 -0.95
C HIS A 63 -1.91 19.44 -0.29
N LEU A 64 -1.69 19.18 0.99
CA LEU A 64 -2.61 18.42 1.84
C LEU A 64 -3.86 19.26 2.08
N GLN A 65 -5.01 18.81 1.58
CA GLN A 65 -6.28 19.52 1.73
C GLN A 65 -7.02 19.07 3.00
N SER A 66 -7.19 17.77 3.18
CA SER A 66 -7.94 17.22 4.31
C SER A 66 -7.66 15.74 4.55
N HIS A 67 -7.95 15.28 5.76
CA HIS A 67 -8.06 13.86 6.10
C HIS A 67 -9.51 13.42 5.85
N LEU A 68 -9.69 12.42 4.98
CA LEU A 68 -11.00 11.94 4.51
C LEU A 68 -11.58 10.80 5.36
N GLY A 69 -10.83 10.35 6.38
CA GLY A 69 -11.14 9.18 7.19
C GLY A 69 -10.20 8.01 6.89
N GLY A 70 -10.64 6.78 7.13
CA GLY A 70 -9.77 5.62 6.99
C GLY A 70 -10.47 4.30 7.27
N ILE A 71 -9.67 3.23 7.28
CA ILE A 71 -10.06 1.89 7.71
C ILE A 71 -9.32 1.59 9.01
N GLU A 72 -10.04 1.19 10.05
CA GLU A 72 -9.43 0.92 11.37
C GLU A 72 -8.47 -0.28 11.34
N ASN A 73 -8.82 -1.33 10.60
CA ASN A 73 -7.94 -2.47 10.36
C ASN A 73 -8.25 -3.13 9.02
N GLU A 74 -7.24 -3.22 8.15
CA GLU A 74 -7.33 -3.85 6.82
C GLU A 74 -6.91 -5.33 6.82
N LEU A 75 -6.63 -5.92 7.99
CA LEU A 75 -6.25 -7.33 8.10
C LEU A 75 -7.50 -8.22 8.19
N ASN A 76 -7.50 -9.31 7.44
CA ASN A 76 -8.48 -10.37 7.60
C ASN A 76 -8.13 -11.26 8.82
N ASP A 77 -9.08 -12.09 9.22
CA ASP A 77 -8.83 -13.14 10.22
C ASP A 77 -7.68 -14.05 9.75
N GLY A 78 -6.70 -14.27 10.62
CA GLY A 78 -5.50 -15.05 10.30
C GLY A 78 -4.41 -14.27 9.56
N GLU A 79 -4.54 -12.96 9.37
CA GLU A 79 -3.47 -12.12 8.81
C GLU A 79 -2.71 -11.35 9.88
N CYS A 80 -1.45 -11.05 9.57
CA CYS A 80 -0.64 -10.08 10.29
C CYS A 80 0.18 -9.23 9.31
N ILE A 81 0.77 -8.16 9.81
CA ILE A 81 1.65 -7.26 9.05
C ILE A 81 3.05 -7.23 9.66
N ILE A 82 4.08 -7.24 8.81
CA ILE A 82 5.47 -7.15 9.20
C ILE A 82 5.81 -5.73 9.66
N THR A 83 6.39 -5.60 10.85
CA THR A 83 6.74 -4.31 11.48
C THR A 83 8.12 -3.80 11.08
N LYS A 84 9.02 -4.69 10.67
CA LYS A 84 10.40 -4.34 10.25
C LYS A 84 10.90 -5.34 9.22
N THR A 85 11.77 -4.89 8.33
CA THR A 85 12.37 -5.79 7.34
C THR A 85 13.09 -6.95 8.04
N ILE A 86 12.68 -8.19 7.75
CA ILE A 86 13.16 -9.37 8.47
C ILE A 86 13.14 -10.62 7.59
N GLN A 87 14.14 -11.48 7.77
CA GLN A 87 14.15 -12.82 7.17
C GLN A 87 13.47 -13.81 8.11
N ALA A 88 12.49 -14.54 7.58
CA ALA A 88 11.92 -15.68 8.28
C ALA A 88 12.97 -16.77 8.47
N ARG A 89 12.79 -17.62 9.49
CA ARG A 89 13.67 -18.75 9.81
C ARG A 89 12.93 -20.07 9.61
N LEU A 90 13.67 -21.14 9.34
CA LEU A 90 13.07 -22.48 9.20
C LEU A 90 12.49 -23.02 10.51
N GLU A 91 13.02 -22.58 11.65
CA GLU A 91 12.62 -23.01 12.99
C GLU A 91 12.52 -21.80 13.95
N PRO A 92 11.76 -21.90 15.06
CA PRO A 92 11.56 -20.82 16.03
C PRO A 92 12.79 -20.63 16.94
N ASN A 93 13.96 -20.37 16.35
CA ASN A 93 15.17 -20.04 17.09
C ASN A 93 16.15 -19.21 16.24
N GLU A 94 16.96 -18.37 16.89
CA GLU A 94 17.88 -17.43 16.23
C GLU A 94 19.02 -18.09 15.45
N LYS A 95 19.34 -19.36 15.76
CA LYS A 95 20.42 -20.10 15.10
C LYS A 95 19.95 -20.81 13.82
N SER A 96 18.64 -20.89 13.62
CA SER A 96 18.04 -21.53 12.47
C SER A 96 18.35 -20.77 11.19
N MET A 97 18.53 -21.51 10.09
CA MET A 97 18.84 -20.95 8.79
C MET A 97 17.73 -19.99 8.35
N PRO A 98 18.06 -18.74 8.01
CA PRO A 98 17.08 -17.80 7.48
C PRO A 98 16.77 -18.11 6.01
N TYR A 99 15.57 -17.72 5.56
CA TYR A 99 15.27 -17.60 4.14
C TYR A 99 16.14 -16.50 3.52
N GLU A 100 16.56 -16.69 2.27
CA GLU A 100 17.37 -15.69 1.55
C GLU A 100 16.63 -14.36 1.39
N ARG A 101 15.34 -14.41 1.04
CA ARG A 101 14.50 -13.22 0.92
C ARG A 101 13.97 -12.78 2.28
N ALA A 102 14.05 -11.47 2.53
CA ALA A 102 13.41 -10.82 3.66
C ALA A 102 11.98 -10.42 3.31
N PHE A 103 11.09 -10.44 4.29
CA PHE A 103 9.87 -9.64 4.25
C PHE A 103 10.22 -8.18 4.46
N GLY A 104 9.65 -7.29 3.67
CA GLY A 104 9.70 -5.85 3.92
C GLY A 104 8.72 -5.42 5.01
N ARG A 105 9.00 -4.29 5.68
CA ARG A 105 8.01 -3.62 6.52
C ARG A 105 6.74 -3.35 5.72
N GLY A 106 5.58 -3.57 6.32
CA GLY A 106 4.30 -3.32 5.68
C GLY A 106 3.77 -4.48 4.83
N ALA A 107 4.54 -5.57 4.69
CA ALA A 107 4.08 -6.80 4.04
C ALA A 107 2.98 -7.47 4.87
N THR A 108 1.84 -7.75 4.25
CA THR A 108 0.77 -8.55 4.86
C THR A 108 1.02 -10.03 4.59
N ILE A 109 1.00 -10.85 5.63
CA ILE A 109 1.30 -12.28 5.56
C ILE A 109 0.28 -13.08 6.38
N GLN A 110 0.22 -14.39 6.13
CA GLN A 110 -0.63 -15.30 6.89
C GLN A 110 0.04 -15.66 8.22
N PHE A 111 -0.73 -15.62 9.29
CA PHE A 111 -0.35 -15.99 10.64
C PHE A 111 -1.02 -17.33 11.01
N HIS A 112 -0.25 -18.26 11.58
CA HIS A 112 -0.76 -19.58 11.97
C HIS A 112 -0.81 -19.74 13.49
N GLU A 113 0.34 -19.59 14.15
CA GLU A 113 0.46 -19.78 15.59
C GLU A 113 1.67 -19.03 16.17
N SER A 114 1.72 -18.91 17.50
CA SER A 114 2.89 -18.40 18.22
C SER A 114 3.37 -19.39 19.27
N THR A 115 4.69 -19.55 19.38
CA THR A 115 5.35 -20.36 20.42
C THR A 115 6.65 -19.71 20.87
N GLN A 116 6.89 -19.65 22.19
CA GLN A 116 8.17 -19.24 22.78
C GLN A 116 8.79 -17.95 22.22
N GLY A 117 7.98 -16.93 21.92
CA GLY A 117 8.46 -15.65 21.38
C GLY A 117 8.58 -15.60 19.85
N TRP A 118 8.16 -16.65 19.15
CA TRP A 118 8.16 -16.76 17.69
C TRP A 118 6.75 -16.98 17.15
N SER A 119 6.52 -16.49 15.95
CA SER A 119 5.26 -16.63 15.20
C SER A 119 5.51 -17.35 13.89
N HIS A 120 4.72 -18.40 13.64
CA HIS A 120 4.70 -19.12 12.38
C HIS A 120 3.88 -18.34 11.37
N VAL A 121 4.50 -18.03 10.25
CA VAL A 121 3.93 -17.20 9.19
C VAL A 121 4.18 -17.81 7.83
N SER A 122 3.29 -17.53 6.89
CA SER A 122 3.50 -17.89 5.49
C SER A 122 3.11 -16.78 4.52
N TYR A 123 3.77 -16.78 3.37
CA TYR A 123 3.55 -15.82 2.30
C TYR A 123 3.76 -16.49 0.96
N ASN A 124 2.85 -16.24 0.03
CA ASN A 124 2.96 -16.66 -1.37
C ASN A 124 3.09 -15.42 -2.24
N GLU A 125 4.17 -15.35 -3.01
CA GLU A 125 4.31 -14.39 -4.10
C GLU A 125 3.81 -15.08 -5.38
N TYR A 126 2.96 -14.38 -6.13
CA TYR A 126 2.43 -14.87 -7.38
C TYR A 126 3.09 -14.14 -8.54
N ASN A 127 3.14 -14.79 -9.70
CA ASN A 127 3.73 -14.20 -10.90
C ASN A 127 2.98 -12.96 -11.42
N GLN A 128 1.68 -12.84 -11.14
CA GLN A 128 0.83 -11.69 -11.49
C GLN A 128 -0.43 -11.64 -10.61
N VAL A 129 -1.05 -10.46 -10.50
CA VAL A 129 -2.31 -10.24 -9.78
C VAL A 129 -3.25 -9.36 -10.64
N PRO A 130 -4.58 -9.55 -10.62
CA PRO A 130 -5.36 -10.41 -9.73
C PRO A 130 -5.50 -11.87 -10.18
N ASN A 131 -5.02 -12.25 -11.37
CA ASN A 131 -5.21 -13.59 -11.94
C ASN A 131 -3.90 -14.41 -11.95
N PRO A 132 -3.48 -14.98 -10.80
CA PRO A 132 -2.21 -15.70 -10.69
C PRO A 132 -2.22 -16.97 -11.55
N GLN A 133 -1.11 -17.24 -12.24
CA GLN A 133 -0.93 -18.49 -12.99
C GLN A 133 -0.02 -19.48 -12.26
N SER A 134 0.90 -18.98 -11.44
CA SER A 134 1.79 -19.79 -10.61
C SER A 134 2.26 -19.01 -9.38
N ILE A 135 2.67 -19.75 -8.34
CA ILE A 135 3.40 -19.21 -7.21
C ILE A 135 4.85 -19.04 -7.66
N SER A 136 5.34 -17.80 -7.67
CA SER A 136 6.74 -17.49 -7.98
C SER A 136 7.64 -17.78 -6.78
N TRP A 137 7.13 -17.57 -5.56
CA TRP A 137 7.88 -17.78 -4.34
C TRP A 137 6.97 -18.10 -3.16
N ARG A 138 7.45 -18.93 -2.23
CA ARG A 138 6.75 -19.19 -0.96
C ARG A 138 7.73 -19.13 0.20
N ILE A 139 7.34 -18.44 1.26
CA ILE A 139 7.97 -18.50 2.57
C ILE A 139 6.98 -19.15 3.53
N ASP A 140 7.47 -20.09 4.33
CA ASP A 140 6.71 -20.79 5.38
C ASP A 140 7.67 -21.03 6.55
N GLY A 141 7.62 -20.15 7.55
CA GLY A 141 8.67 -20.11 8.55
C GLY A 141 8.33 -19.21 9.73
N TRP A 142 9.34 -18.94 10.54
CA TRP A 142 9.19 -18.32 11.85
C TRP A 142 9.83 -16.94 11.88
N VAL A 143 9.10 -15.98 12.43
CA VAL A 143 9.59 -14.63 12.74
C VAL A 143 9.42 -14.36 14.24
N PRO A 144 10.25 -13.53 14.88
CA PRO A 144 10.03 -13.10 16.25
C PRO A 144 8.66 -12.42 16.41
N ASN A 145 8.00 -12.60 17.55
CA ASN A 145 6.68 -12.04 17.82
C ASN A 145 6.65 -10.51 17.70
N GLU A 146 7.74 -9.83 18.06
CA GLU A 146 7.85 -8.38 17.91
C GLU A 146 7.98 -7.90 16.45
N ALA A 147 8.22 -8.82 15.50
CA ALA A 147 8.32 -8.50 14.08
C ALA A 147 6.97 -8.47 13.37
N ILE A 148 5.87 -8.81 14.06
CA ILE A 148 4.51 -8.81 13.51
C ILE A 148 3.56 -7.91 14.30
N SER A 149 2.50 -7.47 13.63
CA SER A 149 1.38 -6.76 14.23
C SER A 149 0.05 -7.24 13.66
N HIS A 150 -1.00 -7.11 14.44
CA HIS A 150 -2.38 -7.37 14.02
C HIS A 150 -3.19 -6.08 13.83
N ALA A 151 -2.52 -4.92 13.82
CA ALA A 151 -3.12 -3.62 13.59
C ALA A 151 -2.55 -2.97 12.32
N LYS A 152 -3.38 -2.91 11.26
CA LYS A 152 -3.08 -2.27 9.98
C LYS A 152 -4.15 -1.23 9.63
N PRO A 153 -4.20 -0.08 10.34
CA PRO A 153 -5.07 1.02 9.96
C PRO A 153 -4.59 1.67 8.66
N ARG A 154 -5.54 2.09 7.82
CA ARG A 154 -5.27 2.89 6.62
C ARG A 154 -5.91 4.26 6.75
N HIS A 155 -5.15 5.30 6.44
CA HIS A 155 -5.60 6.69 6.43
C HIS A 155 -5.77 7.20 5.01
N PHE A 156 -6.84 7.96 4.77
CA PHE A 156 -7.18 8.53 3.48
C PHE A 156 -6.99 10.03 3.51
N TYR A 157 -6.23 10.56 2.55
CA TYR A 157 -5.98 11.99 2.46
C TYR A 157 -6.34 12.53 1.08
N HIS A 158 -6.92 13.73 1.08
CA HIS A 158 -7.14 14.51 -0.12
C HIS A 158 -5.92 15.40 -0.38
N LEU A 159 -5.33 15.24 -1.56
CA LEU A 159 -4.24 16.07 -2.05
C LEU A 159 -4.65 16.82 -3.30
N THR A 160 -4.01 17.96 -3.53
CA THR A 160 -3.98 18.64 -4.82
C THR A 160 -2.53 18.95 -5.18
N THR A 161 -2.24 19.23 -6.45
CA THR A 161 -0.92 19.70 -6.87
C THR A 161 -1.03 21.05 -7.57
N PRO A 162 -0.11 21.99 -7.30
CA PRO A 162 0.01 23.21 -8.09
C PRO A 162 0.79 23.01 -9.40
N GLU A 163 1.41 21.84 -9.61
CA GLU A 163 2.25 21.60 -10.78
C GLU A 163 1.41 21.38 -12.03
N GLU A 164 1.86 21.97 -13.15
CA GLU A 164 1.31 21.64 -14.47
C GLU A 164 1.88 20.31 -14.94
N THR A 165 1.02 19.30 -15.06
CA THR A 165 1.38 17.96 -15.51
C THR A 165 0.75 17.63 -16.86
N PRO A 166 1.37 16.78 -17.68
CA PRO A 166 0.68 16.14 -18.80
C PRO A 166 -0.55 15.34 -18.34
N GLU A 167 -1.46 15.05 -19.28
CA GLU A 167 -2.61 14.17 -19.04
C GLU A 167 -2.20 12.73 -18.67
N HIS A 168 -1.09 12.28 -19.24
CA HIS A 168 -0.51 10.95 -19.05
C HIS A 168 1.01 11.05 -19.14
N TRP A 169 1.75 10.31 -18.32
CA TRP A 169 3.20 10.24 -18.42
C TRP A 169 3.73 8.87 -17.98
N SER A 170 5.04 8.69 -18.04
CA SER A 170 5.71 7.46 -17.63
C SER A 170 6.76 7.77 -16.58
N LEU A 171 6.76 6.99 -15.51
CA LEU A 171 7.65 7.13 -14.38
C LEU A 171 8.35 5.79 -14.14
N LYS A 172 9.69 5.83 -14.07
CA LYS A 172 10.47 4.65 -13.71
C LYS A 172 10.83 4.73 -12.22
N ALA A 173 10.19 3.89 -11.41
CA ALA A 173 10.44 3.77 -9.98
C ALA A 173 10.44 2.29 -9.60
N ASP A 174 11.23 1.89 -8.60
CA ASP A 174 11.29 0.52 -8.06
C ASP A 174 11.43 -0.62 -9.08
N GLY A 175 12.16 -0.36 -10.17
CA GLY A 175 12.34 -1.33 -11.26
C GLY A 175 11.11 -1.52 -12.16
N HIS A 176 10.01 -0.84 -11.89
CA HIS A 176 8.78 -0.83 -12.68
C HIS A 176 8.67 0.46 -13.51
N ILE A 177 7.82 0.41 -14.54
CA ILE A 177 7.40 1.58 -15.29
C ILE A 177 5.93 1.81 -14.91
N TYR A 178 5.69 2.80 -14.07
CA TYR A 178 4.38 3.30 -13.75
C TYR A 178 3.93 4.23 -14.88
N ALA A 179 2.64 4.19 -15.22
CA ALA A 179 2.05 5.15 -16.15
C ALA A 179 0.96 5.95 -15.43
N PRO A 180 1.30 7.06 -14.77
CA PRO A 180 0.31 7.94 -14.16
C PRO A 180 -0.53 8.67 -15.22
N PHE A 181 -1.80 8.90 -14.90
CA PHE A 181 -2.75 9.58 -15.77
C PHE A 181 -3.90 10.18 -14.97
N TRP A 182 -4.44 11.28 -15.48
CA TRP A 182 -5.66 11.88 -14.97
C TRP A 182 -6.89 11.21 -15.55
N THR A 183 -7.88 10.94 -14.71
CA THR A 183 -9.16 10.35 -15.14
C THR A 183 -10.34 11.06 -14.49
N PRO A 184 -11.47 11.25 -15.19
CA PRO A 184 -12.67 11.84 -14.60
C PRO A 184 -13.11 11.10 -13.34
N LEU A 185 -13.48 11.86 -12.30
CA LEU A 185 -14.16 11.28 -11.14
C LEU A 185 -15.60 10.88 -11.48
N SER A 186 -16.19 11.46 -12.52
CA SER A 186 -17.54 11.15 -13.00
C SER A 186 -17.54 10.89 -14.51
N PRO A 187 -17.91 9.69 -14.98
CA PRO A 187 -18.29 8.51 -14.19
C PRO A 187 -17.12 7.99 -13.34
N LYS A 188 -17.44 7.28 -12.25
CA LYS A 188 -16.44 6.76 -11.30
C LYS A 188 -15.41 5.88 -12.00
N PRO A 189 -14.10 6.10 -11.79
CA PRO A 189 -13.07 5.30 -12.42
C PRO A 189 -13.01 3.87 -11.87
N SER A 190 -12.70 2.92 -12.75
CA SER A 190 -12.52 1.51 -12.39
C SER A 190 -11.10 1.27 -11.86
N LEU A 191 -10.98 1.16 -10.53
CA LEU A 191 -9.72 0.83 -9.85
C LEU A 191 -9.62 -0.67 -9.56
N THR A 192 -8.40 -1.20 -9.49
CA THR A 192 -8.15 -2.59 -9.08
C THR A 192 -8.51 -2.77 -7.60
N PRO A 193 -9.24 -3.84 -7.21
CA PRO A 193 -9.46 -4.16 -5.80
C PRO A 193 -8.14 -4.35 -5.01
N PRO A 194 -8.09 -3.93 -3.74
CA PRO A 194 -9.18 -3.40 -2.93
C PRO A 194 -9.45 -1.89 -3.12
N GLN A 195 -8.70 -1.20 -3.98
CA GLN A 195 -8.69 0.26 -4.04
C GLN A 195 -10.00 0.89 -4.54
N ASN A 196 -10.77 0.14 -5.33
CA ASN A 196 -12.13 0.54 -5.67
C ASN A 196 -12.98 0.77 -4.41
N GLY A 197 -12.87 -0.11 -3.41
CA GLY A 197 -13.55 0.03 -2.12
C GLY A 197 -13.10 1.26 -1.33
N TRP A 198 -11.82 1.64 -1.42
CA TRP A 198 -11.33 2.88 -0.80
C TRP A 198 -11.97 4.11 -1.43
N LEU A 199 -12.05 4.15 -2.77
CA LEU A 199 -12.72 5.23 -3.47
C LEU A 199 -14.20 5.31 -3.10
N GLU A 200 -14.91 4.18 -2.98
CA GLU A 200 -16.31 4.16 -2.54
C GLU A 200 -16.53 4.86 -1.20
N ILE A 201 -15.64 4.67 -0.22
CA ILE A 201 -15.74 5.26 1.12
C ILE A 201 -15.69 6.80 1.06
N VAL A 202 -14.82 7.35 0.21
CA VAL A 202 -14.55 8.80 0.18
C VAL A 202 -15.21 9.53 -0.99
N TYR A 203 -15.84 8.80 -1.93
CA TYR A 203 -16.32 9.35 -3.20
C TYR A 203 -17.21 10.57 -3.04
N ALA A 204 -18.16 10.53 -2.10
CA ALA A 204 -19.09 11.62 -1.84
C ALA A 204 -18.39 12.90 -1.33
N GLN A 205 -17.21 12.78 -0.71
CA GLN A 205 -16.40 13.92 -0.26
C GLN A 205 -15.58 14.51 -1.41
N LEU A 206 -15.15 13.67 -2.36
CA LEU A 206 -14.30 14.07 -3.49
C LEU A 206 -15.07 14.76 -4.64
N ILE A 207 -16.38 14.55 -4.76
CA ILE A 207 -17.20 15.14 -5.84
C ILE A 207 -17.84 16.49 -5.48
N GLN A 208 -17.65 16.97 -4.25
CA GLN A 208 -18.17 18.26 -3.76
C GLN A 208 -17.34 19.44 -4.29
#